data_AF-A0A4Y2V4D2-F1
#
_entry.id   AF-A0A4Y2V4D2-F1
#
_cell.length_a   1.000
_cell.length_b   1.000
_cell.length_c   1.000
_cell.angle_alpha   90.00
_cell.angle_beta   90.00
_cell.angle_gamma   90.00
#
_symmetry.space_group_name_H-M   'P 1'
#
loop_
_entity.id
_entity.type
_entity.pdbx_description
1 polymer ?
#
loop_
_entity_poly.entity_id
_entity_poly.type
_entity_poly.pdbx_seq_one_letter_code
_entity_poly.pdbx_strand_id
1 'polypeptide(L)'
;MPVQGADNGRTQTTRFRWIQPPGFKSSQTWAIGHLYVGEECENMCSGHGRCSSGICKCDDGWTGGDCGESKSSLPTELRDSFTSEPSKNKYSLVAGGILSDLCGPLAS
;
A
#
# COMPACT_ATOMS: atom_id res chain seq x y z
N MET A 1 -0.94 -0.16 3.79
CA MET A 1 -1.65 1.13 3.71
C MET A 1 -2.27 1.40 5.07
N PRO A 2 -1.83 2.43 5.80
CA PRO A 2 -2.51 2.88 7.01
C PRO A 2 -3.88 3.48 6.64
N VAL A 3 -4.87 3.36 7.52
CA VAL A 3 -6.20 3.95 7.34
C VAL A 3 -6.49 4.78 8.59
N GLN A 4 -6.80 6.06 8.41
CA GLN A 4 -7.26 6.90 9.50
C GLN A 4 -8.67 6.46 9.90
N GLY A 5 -8.88 6.24 11.20
CA GLY A 5 -10.21 5.96 11.73
C GLY A 5 -11.13 7.16 11.53
N ALA A 6 -12.40 6.92 11.20
CA ALA A 6 -13.39 7.99 11.19
C ALA A 6 -13.57 8.55 12.61
N ASP A 7 -13.58 9.88 12.76
CA ASP A 7 -13.70 10.54 14.06
C ASP A 7 -14.95 10.11 14.86
N ASN A 8 -16.03 9.75 14.15
CA ASN A 8 -17.26 9.24 14.77
C ASN A 8 -17.14 7.84 15.40
N GLY A 9 -15.97 7.18 15.30
CA GLY A 9 -15.67 5.87 15.86
C GLY A 9 -14.72 5.89 17.06
N ARG A 10 -14.29 7.07 17.52
CA ARG A 10 -13.44 7.19 18.73
C ARG A 10 -14.29 7.01 19.99
N THR A 11 -14.34 5.77 20.46
CA THR A 11 -14.90 5.41 21.76
C THR A 11 -13.84 4.69 22.58
N GLN A 12 -14.01 4.62 23.90
CA GLN A 12 -13.09 3.86 24.77
C GLN A 12 -13.13 2.34 24.50
N THR A 13 -14.07 1.85 23.69
CA THR A 13 -14.33 0.42 23.52
C THR A 13 -14.58 0.02 22.06
N THR A 14 -13.94 0.68 21.11
CA THR A 14 -14.13 0.38 19.68
C THR A 14 -13.49 -0.98 19.31
N ARG A 15 -14.20 -1.78 18.50
CA ARG A 15 -13.76 -3.12 18.05
C ARG A 15 -13.89 -3.24 16.53
N PHE A 16 -12.96 -3.95 15.92
CA PHE A 16 -12.92 -4.20 14.48
C PHE A 16 -13.11 -5.68 14.17
N ARG A 17 -13.70 -5.98 13.01
CA ARG A 17 -13.88 -7.35 12.54
C ARG A 17 -13.69 -7.41 11.02
N TRP A 18 -12.81 -8.28 10.57
CA TRP A 18 -12.69 -8.67 9.16
C TRP A 18 -13.55 -9.92 8.95
N ILE A 19 -14.45 -9.88 7.99
CA ILE A 19 -15.44 -10.95 7.74
C ILE A 19 -15.38 -11.29 6.25
N GLN A 20 -15.32 -12.59 5.96
CA GLN A 20 -15.66 -13.13 4.65
C GLN A 20 -17.16 -13.51 4.68
N PRO A 21 -18.03 -12.78 3.94
CA PRO A 21 -19.46 -13.10 3.88
C PRO A 21 -19.69 -14.52 3.32
N PRO A 22 -20.85 -15.14 3.59
CA PRO A 22 -21.17 -16.46 3.06
C PRO A 22 -21.15 -16.49 1.52
N GLY A 23 -20.95 -17.68 0.95
CA GLY A 23 -20.84 -17.89 -0.50
C GLY A 23 -19.40 -18.00 -1.02
N PHE A 24 -18.41 -18.14 -0.14
CA PHE A 24 -17.02 -18.34 -0.52
C PHE A 24 -16.69 -19.81 -0.83
N LYS A 25 -15.72 -20.02 -1.71
CA LYS A 25 -15.09 -21.31 -2.00
C LYS A 25 -13.96 -21.59 -1.01
N SER A 26 -13.66 -22.85 -0.74
CA SER A 26 -12.54 -23.25 0.12
C SER A 26 -11.16 -22.77 -0.37
N SER A 27 -11.03 -22.48 -1.68
CA SER A 27 -9.82 -21.90 -2.26
C SER A 27 -9.67 -20.39 -2.05
N GLN A 28 -10.73 -19.68 -1.62
CA GLN A 28 -10.71 -18.22 -1.41
C GLN A 28 -10.21 -17.88 0.01
N THR A 29 -8.97 -18.23 0.29
CA THR A 29 -8.33 -17.99 1.60
C THR A 29 -7.70 -16.60 1.69
N TRP A 30 -7.62 -16.03 2.89
CA TRP A 30 -6.95 -14.77 3.18
C TRP A 30 -6.33 -14.79 4.58
N ALA A 31 -5.34 -13.93 4.81
CA ALA A 31 -4.69 -13.76 6.11
C ALA A 31 -4.41 -12.27 6.34
N ILE A 32 -4.34 -11.87 7.62
CA ILE A 32 -3.91 -10.53 8.03
C ILE A 32 -2.52 -10.66 8.65
N GLY A 33 -1.64 -9.72 8.34
CA GLY A 33 -0.34 -9.57 8.98
C GLY A 33 -0.10 -8.14 9.46
N HIS A 34 0.78 -7.99 10.46
CA HIS A 34 1.25 -6.69 10.96
C HIS A 34 0.12 -5.69 11.31
N LEU A 35 -0.94 -6.17 11.98
CA LEU A 35 -2.03 -5.33 12.43
C LEU A 35 -1.57 -4.39 13.56
N TYR A 36 -1.75 -3.09 13.36
CA TYR A 36 -1.60 -2.07 14.39
C TYR A 36 -2.90 -1.26 14.49
N VAL A 37 -3.49 -1.24 15.69
CA VAL A 37 -4.68 -0.45 16.01
C VAL A 37 -4.37 0.31 17.29
N GLY A 38 -4.17 1.62 17.18
CA GLY A 38 -3.74 2.44 18.29
C GLY A 38 -3.62 3.91 17.88
N GLU A 39 -2.92 4.68 18.70
CA GLU A 39 -2.60 6.06 18.39
C GLU A 39 -1.75 6.14 17.12
N GLU A 40 -2.02 7.16 16.30
CA GLU A 40 -1.29 7.36 15.05
C GLU A 40 0.17 7.73 15.34
N CYS A 41 1.08 7.16 14.55
CA CYS A 41 2.43 7.69 14.48
C CYS A 41 2.41 9.03 13.73
N GLU A 42 3.43 9.85 13.94
CA GLU A 42 3.63 11.10 13.20
C GLU A 42 3.50 10.84 11.69
N ASN A 43 2.65 11.64 11.03
CA ASN A 43 2.33 11.56 9.61
C ASN A 43 1.98 10.15 9.09
N MET A 44 1.50 9.24 9.97
CA MET A 44 1.32 7.82 9.65
C MET A 44 2.56 7.16 9.02
N CYS A 45 3.75 7.52 9.53
CA CYS A 45 5.04 7.10 8.98
C CYS A 45 5.21 7.47 7.51
N SER A 46 4.62 8.58 7.08
CA SER A 46 4.66 9.12 5.71
C SER A 46 4.26 8.10 4.63
N GLY A 47 3.56 7.03 4.99
CA GLY A 47 3.25 5.91 4.10
C GLY A 47 4.45 5.00 3.75
N HIS A 48 5.61 5.24 4.34
CA HIS A 48 6.89 4.57 4.07
C HIS A 48 7.42 3.79 5.27
N GLY A 49 6.51 3.32 6.12
CA GLY A 49 6.84 2.52 7.29
C GLY A 49 5.62 1.95 7.98
N ARG A 50 5.87 1.24 9.08
CA ARG A 50 4.85 0.65 9.93
C ARG A 50 4.91 1.27 11.31
N CYS A 51 3.76 1.68 11.83
CA CYS A 51 3.64 2.19 13.17
C CYS A 51 3.62 1.04 14.20
N SER A 52 4.35 1.22 15.29
CA SER A 52 4.38 0.30 16.43
C SER A 52 4.55 1.11 17.71
N SER A 53 3.46 1.26 18.47
CA SER A 53 3.43 2.00 19.75
C SER A 53 3.96 3.44 19.63
N GLY A 54 3.47 4.18 18.62
CA GLY A 54 3.89 5.55 18.36
C GLY A 54 5.26 5.73 17.69
N ILE A 55 5.96 4.63 17.37
CA ILE A 55 7.27 4.67 16.69
C ILE A 55 7.15 4.10 15.28
N CYS A 56 7.74 4.79 14.31
CA CYS A 56 7.81 4.35 12.92
C CYS A 56 8.97 3.39 12.68
N LYS A 57 8.68 2.25 12.06
CA LYS A 57 9.66 1.33 11.48
C LYS A 57 9.64 1.50 9.97
N CYS A 58 10.64 2.18 9.41
CA CYS A 58 10.66 2.51 7.99
C CYS A 58 10.87 1.29 7.10
N ASP A 59 10.22 1.33 5.94
CA ASP A 59 10.46 0.39 4.85
C ASP A 59 11.84 0.66 4.21
N ASP A 60 12.33 -0.31 3.42
CA ASP A 60 13.62 -0.19 2.76
C ASP A 60 13.65 1.04 1.83
N GLY A 61 14.77 1.76 1.85
CA GLY A 61 14.95 3.02 1.10
C GLY A 61 14.48 4.28 1.82
N TRP A 62 13.80 4.16 2.97
CA TRP A 62 13.27 5.32 3.73
C TRP A 62 13.90 5.44 5.13
N THR A 63 13.93 6.66 5.65
CA THR A 63 14.56 7.05 6.91
C THR A 63 13.90 8.30 7.50
N GLY A 64 14.39 8.75 8.65
CA GLY A 64 13.81 9.87 9.41
C GLY A 64 12.88 9.38 10.52
N GLY A 65 12.41 10.32 11.37
CA GLY A 65 11.55 10.00 12.52
C GLY A 65 10.18 9.46 12.12
N ASP A 66 9.65 9.95 11.00
CA ASP A 66 8.36 9.57 10.42
C ASP A 66 8.50 8.87 9.05
N CYS A 67 9.70 8.42 8.68
CA CYS A 67 9.99 7.78 7.39
C CYS A 67 9.75 8.67 6.15
N GLY A 68 9.71 10.00 6.29
CA GLY A 68 9.52 10.92 5.16
C GLY A 68 10.77 11.17 4.29
N GLU A 69 11.94 10.73 4.74
CA GLU A 69 13.20 11.00 4.03
C GLU A 69 13.63 9.77 3.21
N SER A 70 13.92 9.97 1.92
CA SER A 70 14.47 8.92 1.08
C SER A 70 16.00 8.83 1.24
N LYS A 71 16.53 7.60 1.31
CA LYS A 71 17.98 7.33 1.35
C LYS A 71 18.68 7.63 0.02
N SER A 72 17.94 7.81 -1.06
CA SER A 72 18.46 8.11 -2.40
C SER A 72 17.53 9.04 -3.19
N SER A 73 18.05 9.72 -4.20
CA SER A 73 17.24 10.54 -5.10
C SER A 73 16.19 9.68 -5.84
N LEU A 74 14.93 10.09 -5.75
CA LEU A 74 13.84 9.44 -6.48
C LEU A 74 13.86 9.85 -7.96
N PRO A 75 13.42 8.98 -8.88
CA PRO A 75 13.25 9.36 -10.28
C PRO A 75 12.27 10.54 -10.41
N THR A 76 12.65 11.52 -11.23
CA THR A 76 11.81 12.69 -11.52
C THR A 76 10.93 12.49 -12.75
N GLU A 77 11.09 11.38 -13.45
CA GLU A 77 10.34 11.02 -14.65
C GLU A 77 9.94 9.55 -14.63
N LEU A 78 8.75 9.26 -15.18
CA LEU A 78 8.27 7.91 -15.43
C LEU A 78 7.70 7.86 -16.85
N ARG A 79 8.27 7.00 -17.69
CA ARG A 79 7.82 6.77 -19.06
C ARG A 79 7.84 5.29 -19.37
N ASP A 80 6.82 4.82 -20.06
CA ASP A 80 6.76 3.47 -20.58
C ASP A 80 5.88 3.44 -21.83
N SER A 81 6.37 2.79 -22.88
CA SER A 81 5.64 2.59 -24.14
C SER A 81 4.76 1.34 -24.11
N PHE A 82 4.86 0.52 -23.04
CA PHE A 82 4.12 -0.74 -22.90
C PHE A 82 4.35 -1.71 -24.07
N THR A 83 5.50 -1.61 -24.74
CA THR A 83 5.95 -2.57 -25.77
C THR A 83 6.61 -3.80 -25.17
N SER A 84 6.82 -3.82 -23.85
CA SER A 84 7.40 -4.91 -23.08
C SER A 84 6.81 -4.94 -21.67
N GLU A 85 6.95 -6.06 -20.95
CA GLU A 85 6.36 -6.23 -19.60
C GLU A 85 6.74 -5.08 -18.65
N PRO A 86 5.75 -4.51 -17.91
CA PRO A 86 6.03 -3.42 -16.96
C PRO A 86 7.08 -3.80 -15.91
N SER A 87 8.15 -3.01 -15.83
CA SER A 87 9.23 -3.25 -14.88
C SER A 87 8.82 -2.94 -13.44
N LYS A 88 9.18 -3.83 -12.51
CA LYS A 88 8.98 -3.64 -11.05
C LYS A 88 9.69 -2.40 -10.49
N ASN A 89 10.69 -1.87 -11.19
CA ASN A 89 11.40 -0.66 -10.77
C ASN A 89 10.62 0.62 -11.09
N LYS A 90 9.61 0.56 -11.98
CA LYS A 90 8.74 1.69 -12.32
C LYS A 90 7.33 1.53 -11.75
N TYR A 91 6.82 0.29 -11.75
CA TYR A 91 5.46 -0.02 -11.33
C TYR A 91 5.50 -0.94 -10.12
N SER A 92 5.00 -0.43 -8.98
CA SER A 92 4.91 -1.20 -7.73
C SER A 92 3.81 -2.28 -7.77
N LEU A 93 2.77 -2.09 -8.59
CA LEU A 93 1.68 -3.04 -8.79
C LEU A 93 1.09 -2.89 -10.20
N VAL A 94 0.91 -4.01 -10.90
CA VAL A 94 0.09 -4.12 -12.10
C VAL A 94 -0.95 -5.19 -11.82
N ALA A 95 -2.23 -4.82 -11.81
CA ALA A 95 -3.32 -5.72 -11.45
C ALA A 95 -4.42 -5.68 -12.52
N GLY A 96 -4.81 -6.84 -13.03
CA GLY A 96 -5.86 -6.97 -14.06
C GLY A 96 -5.49 -6.48 -15.46
N GLY A 97 -4.30 -5.90 -15.64
CA GLY A 97 -3.78 -5.47 -16.93
C GLY A 97 -2.94 -6.55 -17.60
N ILE A 98 -3.06 -6.67 -18.92
CA ILE A 98 -2.19 -7.50 -19.77
C ILE A 98 -1.72 -6.68 -20.97
N LEU A 99 -0.53 -6.97 -21.48
CA LEU A 99 -0.08 -6.42 -22.75
C LEU A 99 -0.78 -7.15 -23.89
N SER A 100 -1.42 -6.40 -24.79
CA SER A 100 -2.20 -6.98 -25.88
C SER A 100 -2.46 -5.98 -26.99
N ASP A 101 -2.55 -6.50 -28.22
CA ASP A 101 -2.92 -5.74 -29.42
C ASP A 101 -4.44 -5.72 -29.67
N LEU A 102 -5.26 -6.27 -28.76
CA LEU A 102 -6.72 -6.41 -28.92
C LEU A 102 -7.45 -5.08 -29.16
N CYS A 103 -6.92 -3.97 -28.66
CA CYS A 103 -7.50 -2.64 -28.83
C CYS A 103 -6.97 -1.89 -30.06
N GLY A 104 -6.12 -2.52 -30.88
CA GLY A 104 -5.39 -1.87 -31.97
C GLY A 104 -4.35 -0.85 -31.47
N PRO A 105 -3.78 -0.03 -32.37
CA PRO A 105 -2.80 0.98 -32.00
C PRO A 105 -3.44 2.07 -31.11
N LEU A 106 -2.96 2.20 -29.87
CA LEU A 106 -3.45 3.20 -28.92
C LEU A 106 -2.58 4.46 -28.88
N ALA A 107 -1.28 4.32 -29.12
CA ALA A 107 -0.32 5.42 -29.16
C ALA A 107 0.87 5.03 -30.06
N SER A 108 1.52 6.04 -30.65
CA SER A 108 2.70 5.91 -31.52
C SER A 108 3.88 6.70 -30.96
#